data_AF-A0AAV0BBT0-F1
#
_entry.id   AF-A0AAV0BBT0-F1
#
_cell.length_a   1.000
_cell.length_b   1.000
_cell.length_c   1.000
_cell.angle_alpha   90.00
_cell.angle_beta   90.00
_cell.angle_gamma   90.00
#
_symmetry.space_group_name_H-M   'P 1'
#
loop_
_entity.id
_entity.type
_entity.pdbx_description
1 polymer ?
#
loop_
_entity_poly.entity_id
_entity_poly.type
_entity_poly.pdbx_seq_one_letter_code
_entity_poly.pdbx_strand_id
1 'polypeptide(L)'
;PDDFSSAITYTINEFCNKAHVDNDTDNWTLIGFIPIRKNGDLYFEDFDVECGEFVIRDLKVFIDLPKVKGITLVVLKTNELKHQTIPSK
;
A
#
# COMPACT_ATOMS: atom_id res chain seq x y z
N PRO A 1 22.72 19.70 -8.36
CA PRO A 1 22.46 18.50 -7.54
C PRO A 1 20.95 18.27 -7.57
N ASP A 2 20.51 17.14 -8.13
CA ASP A 2 19.09 16.85 -8.18
C ASP A 2 18.65 16.42 -6.77
N ASP A 3 17.70 17.14 -6.20
CA ASP A 3 17.11 16.84 -4.89
C ASP A 3 16.35 15.52 -4.99
N PHE A 4 17.01 14.44 -4.59
CA PHE A 4 16.44 13.09 -4.56
C PHE A 4 15.93 12.80 -3.14
N SER A 5 14.65 12.49 -3.01
CA SER A 5 14.09 11.95 -1.78
C SER A 5 13.75 10.46 -1.96
N SER A 6 14.25 9.63 -1.06
CA SER A 6 13.95 8.21 -0.97
C SER A 6 12.96 7.95 0.16
N ALA A 7 11.67 8.11 -0.11
CA ALA A 7 10.62 7.66 0.80
C ALA A 7 10.18 6.25 0.42
N ILE A 8 10.46 5.27 1.29
CA ILE A 8 9.95 3.89 1.17
C ILE A 8 9.11 3.60 2.41
N THR A 9 7.82 3.35 2.22
CA THR A 9 6.93 2.88 3.27
C THR A 9 6.44 1.48 2.92
N TYR A 10 6.63 0.54 3.85
CA TYR A 10 6.06 -0.80 3.77
C TYR A 10 5.37 -1.13 5.09
N THR A 11 4.29 -1.89 5.03
CA THR A 11 3.52 -2.30 6.21
C THR A 11 3.40 -3.82 6.28
N ILE A 12 3.38 -4.34 7.50
CA ILE A 12 3.30 -5.78 7.82
C ILE A 12 2.14 -6.02 8.79
N ASN A 13 1.67 -7.26 8.89
CA ASN A 13 0.66 -7.71 9.86
C ASN A 13 -0.72 -7.04 9.72
N GLU A 14 -1.45 -7.34 8.64
CA GLU A 14 -2.86 -6.92 8.47
C GLU A 14 -3.09 -5.40 8.67
N PHE A 15 -2.09 -4.61 8.28
CA PHE A 15 -2.16 -3.17 8.46
C PHE A 15 -3.38 -2.60 7.73
N CYS A 16 -4.17 -1.82 8.47
CA CYS A 16 -5.28 -1.08 7.93
C CYS A 16 -5.34 0.30 8.58
N ASN A 17 -5.95 1.25 7.88
CA ASN A 17 -6.07 2.62 8.38
C ASN A 17 -7.34 3.29 7.86
N LYS A 18 -7.69 4.40 8.51
CA LYS A 18 -8.78 5.26 8.07
C LYS A 18 -8.36 6.05 6.83
N ALA A 19 -9.33 6.45 6.03
CA ALA A 19 -9.11 7.37 4.91
C ALA A 19 -8.42 8.66 5.35
N HIS A 20 -7.27 8.98 4.77
CA HIS A 20 -6.47 10.15 5.13
C HIS A 20 -5.66 10.64 3.92
N VAL A 21 -5.03 11.80 4.11
CA VAL A 21 -3.88 12.27 3.34
C VAL A 21 -2.70 12.33 4.29
N ASP A 22 -1.50 12.15 3.77
CA ASP A 22 -0.28 12.28 4.57
C ASP A 22 0.10 13.75 4.73
N ASN A 23 0.58 14.13 5.92
CA ASN A 23 0.96 15.51 6.20
C ASN A 23 2.47 15.76 6.06
N ASP A 24 3.29 14.72 6.24
CA ASP A 24 4.77 14.81 6.30
C ASP A 24 5.42 13.92 5.23
N THR A 25 5.00 14.08 3.97
CA THR A 25 5.57 13.34 2.82
C THR A 25 5.96 14.28 1.69
N ASP A 26 6.87 13.81 0.84
CA ASP A 26 7.18 14.48 -0.42
C ASP A 26 5.97 14.53 -1.35
N ASN A 27 6.13 15.29 -2.45
CA ASN A 27 5.13 15.39 -3.51
C ASN A 27 4.75 14.03 -4.12
N TRP A 28 5.66 13.05 -4.10
CA TRP A 28 5.43 11.70 -4.60
C TRP A 28 5.95 10.69 -3.59
N THR A 29 5.11 9.73 -3.25
CA THR A 29 5.40 8.66 -2.30
C THR A 29 5.37 7.31 -3.01
N LEU A 30 6.40 6.49 -2.81
CA LEU A 30 6.41 5.09 -3.22
C LEU A 30 5.90 4.21 -2.08
N ILE A 31 4.77 3.54 -2.31
CA ILE A 31 4.17 2.58 -1.40
C ILE A 31 4.46 1.17 -1.89
N GLY A 32 4.98 0.31 -1.02
CA GLY A 32 5.27 -1.08 -1.32
C GLY A 32 4.39 -2.05 -0.52
N PHE A 33 3.72 -2.94 -1.23
CA PHE A 33 3.02 -4.09 -0.67
C PHE A 33 3.85 -5.34 -0.89
N ILE A 34 4.42 -5.86 0.19
CA ILE A 34 5.25 -7.06 0.17
C ILE A 34 4.49 -8.15 0.91
N PRO A 35 4.24 -9.29 0.27
CA PRO A 35 3.50 -10.37 0.91
C PRO A 35 4.39 -11.13 1.89
N ILE A 36 4.28 -10.77 3.17
CA ILE A 36 5.01 -11.40 4.27
C ILE A 36 3.99 -12.05 5.20
N ARG A 37 4.17 -13.35 5.46
CA ARG A 37 3.38 -14.09 6.45
C ARG A 37 3.70 -13.60 7.87
N LYS A 38 2.81 -13.88 8.81
CA LYS A 38 3.01 -13.55 10.24
C LYS A 38 4.31 -14.13 10.84
N ASN A 39 4.81 -15.23 10.29
CA ASN A 39 6.07 -15.85 10.71
C ASN A 39 7.32 -15.22 10.07
N GLY A 40 7.16 -14.22 9.19
CA GLY A 40 8.26 -13.51 8.52
C GLY A 40 8.62 -14.05 7.14
N ASP A 41 8.00 -15.15 6.69
CA ASP A 41 8.31 -15.73 5.37
C ASP A 41 7.65 -14.93 4.25
N LEU A 42 8.39 -14.76 3.14
CA LEU A 42 7.82 -14.28 1.89
C LEU A 42 6.84 -15.32 1.34
N TYR A 43 5.68 -14.85 0.89
CA TYR A 43 4.64 -15.70 0.33
C TYR A 43 4.25 -15.19 -1.05
N PHE A 44 4.41 -16.01 -2.08
CA PHE A 44 4.16 -15.61 -3.47
C PHE A 44 3.09 -16.45 -4.16
N GLU A 45 2.46 -17.37 -3.42
CA GLU A 45 1.39 -18.22 -3.95
C GLU A 45 0.02 -17.55 -3.82
N ASP A 46 -1.03 -18.27 -4.20
CA ASP A 46 -2.39 -17.72 -4.21
C ASP A 46 -2.79 -17.26 -2.81
N PHE A 47 -3.03 -15.96 -2.67
CA PHE A 47 -3.53 -15.35 -1.44
C PHE A 47 -5.02 -15.67 -1.33
N ASP A 48 -5.37 -16.57 -0.42
CA ASP A 48 -6.77 -16.72 0.02
C ASP A 48 -7.04 -15.68 1.11
N VAL A 49 -7.03 -14.41 0.71
CA VAL A 49 -7.28 -13.25 1.59
C VAL A 49 -8.52 -12.54 1.09
N GLU A 50 -9.49 -12.33 1.97
CA GLU A 50 -10.67 -11.52 1.64
C GLU A 50 -10.40 -10.05 2.00
N CYS A 51 -10.84 -9.12 1.15
CA CYS A 51 -10.61 -7.67 1.32
C CYS A 51 -9.10 -7.30 1.36
N GLY A 52 -8.72 -6.25 2.07
CA GLY A 52 -7.33 -5.79 2.13
C GLY A 52 -6.96 -4.78 1.04
N GLU A 53 -7.92 -4.30 0.25
CA GLU A 53 -7.65 -3.44 -0.89
C GLU A 53 -7.03 -2.11 -0.47
N PHE A 54 -6.05 -1.67 -1.26
CA PHE A 54 -5.58 -0.29 -1.18
C PHE A 54 -6.45 0.59 -2.06
N VAL A 55 -7.19 1.51 -1.44
CA VAL A 55 -8.18 2.36 -2.11
C VAL A 55 -7.68 3.78 -2.23
N ILE A 56 -7.71 4.33 -3.44
CA ILE A 56 -7.46 5.75 -3.71
C ILE A 56 -8.83 6.39 -3.95
N ARG A 57 -9.42 6.93 -2.89
CA ARG A 57 -10.84 7.31 -2.85
C ARG A 57 -11.20 8.37 -3.87
N ASP A 58 -10.34 9.38 -4.01
CA ASP A 58 -10.60 10.52 -4.90
C ASP A 58 -10.60 10.11 -6.38
N LEU A 59 -9.82 9.07 -6.71
CA LEU A 59 -9.75 8.50 -8.05
C LEU A 59 -10.79 7.38 -8.29
N LYS A 60 -11.47 6.92 -7.23
CA LYS A 60 -12.41 5.78 -7.28
C LYS A 60 -11.79 4.51 -7.87
N VAL A 61 -10.50 4.30 -7.62
CA VAL A 61 -9.77 3.09 -8.00
C VAL A 61 -9.25 2.41 -6.75
N PHE A 62 -9.01 1.11 -6.87
CA PHE A 62 -8.39 0.31 -5.83
C PHE A 62 -7.46 -0.71 -6.43
N ILE A 63 -6.54 -1.18 -5.60
CA ILE A 63 -5.65 -2.29 -5.92
C ILE A 63 -6.17 -3.50 -5.17
N ASP A 64 -6.57 -4.50 -5.95
CA ASP A 64 -7.03 -5.79 -5.46
C ASP A 64 -5.81 -6.64 -5.05
N LEU A 65 -5.21 -6.27 -3.90
CA LEU A 65 -3.99 -6.89 -3.39
C LEU A 65 -4.09 -8.43 -3.25
N PRO A 66 -5.22 -9.03 -2.84
CA PRO A 66 -5.38 -10.49 -2.86
C PRO A 66 -5.19 -11.14 -4.22
N LYS A 67 -5.47 -10.43 -5.32
CA LYS A 67 -5.30 -10.96 -6.69
C LYS A 67 -3.92 -10.72 -7.29
N VAL A 68 -3.01 -10.05 -6.58
CA VAL A 68 -1.67 -9.80 -7.07
C VAL A 68 -0.71 -10.90 -6.61
N LYS A 69 -0.06 -11.57 -7.56
CA LYS A 69 1.07 -12.48 -7.29
C LYS A 69 2.36 -11.66 -7.26
N GLY A 70 2.96 -11.49 -6.08
CA GLY A 70 4.25 -10.81 -5.94
C GLY A 70 4.21 -9.51 -5.14
N ILE A 71 5.22 -8.67 -5.38
CA ILE A 71 5.34 -7.34 -4.79
C ILE A 71 4.56 -6.35 -5.65
N THR A 72 3.72 -5.54 -5.00
CA THR A 72 3.05 -4.42 -5.68
C THR A 72 3.69 -3.10 -5.25
N LEU A 73 4.03 -2.27 -6.23
CA LEU A 73 4.56 -0.92 -6.00
C LEU A 73 3.61 0.11 -6.58
N VAL A 74 3.36 1.18 -5.82
CA VAL A 74 2.47 2.28 -6.21
C VAL A 74 3.18 3.60 -5.97
N VAL A 75 3.17 4.47 -6.97
CA VAL A 75 3.63 5.85 -6.81
C VAL A 75 2.40 6.74 -6.75
N LEU A 76 2.24 7.45 -5.63
CA LEU A 76 1.06 8.26 -5.35
C LEU A 76 1.45 9.58 -4.69
N LYS A 77 0.72 10.64 -5.01
CA LYS A 77 0.77 11.89 -4.23
C LYS A 77 -0.05 11.75 -2.95
N THR A 78 0.53 11.15 -1.92
CA THR A 78 -0.22 10.78 -0.70
C THR A 78 -0.69 11.98 0.13
N ASN A 79 -0.07 13.14 -0.07
CA ASN A 79 -0.47 14.42 0.49
C ASN A 79 -1.66 15.09 -0.23
N GLU A 80 -1.92 14.73 -1.49
CA GLU A 80 -3.02 15.28 -2.30
C GLU A 80 -4.20 14.32 -2.42
N LEU A 81 -3.95 13.01 -2.47
CA LEU A 81 -4.95 12.00 -2.80
C LEU A 81 -5.35 11.18 -1.57
N LYS A 82 -6.63 11.27 -1.20
CA LYS A 82 -7.18 10.55 -0.05
C LYS A 82 -7.15 9.05 -0.29
N HIS A 83 -6.44 8.33 0.57
CA HIS A 83 -6.18 6.90 0.42
C HIS A 83 -6.33 6.15 1.74
N GLN A 84 -6.39 4.81 1.66
CA GLN A 84 -6.45 3.90 2.80
C GLN A 84 -6.22 2.45 2.38
N THR A 85 -5.85 1.61 3.35
CA THR A 85 -5.92 0.15 3.26
C THR A 85 -7.14 -0.35 4.02
N ILE A 86 -8.01 -1.10 3.35
CA ILE A 86 -9.18 -1.76 3.96
C ILE A 86 -8.70 -2.91 4.87
N PRO A 87 -9.35 -3.18 6.01
CA PRO A 87 -9.05 -4.38 6.80
C PRO A 87 -9.24 -5.66 5.97
N SER A 88 -8.24 -6.53 5.95
CA SER A 88 -8.36 -7.89 5.42
C SER A 88 -9.16 -8.78 6.38
N LYS A 89 -9.74 -9.86 5.85
CA LYS A 89 -10.38 -10.94 6.58
C LYS A 89 -9.79 -12.28 6.20
#